data_AF-A0A7X8GSL6-F1
#
_entry.id   AF-A0A7X8GSL6-F1
#
_cell.length_a   1.000
_cell.length_b   1.000
_cell.length_c   1.000
_cell.angle_alpha   90.00
_cell.angle_beta   90.00
_cell.angle_gamma   90.00
#
_symmetry.space_group_name_H-M   'P 1'
#
loop_
_entity.id
_entity.type
_entity.pdbx_description
1 polymer ?
#
loop_
_entity_poly.entity_id
_entity_poly.type
_entity_poly.pdbx_seq_one_letter_code
_entity_poly.pdbx_strand_id
1 'polypeptide(L)'
;MRRIITNVGIAVFGMLIGLFTACDDEGKRPEFPFSSDIFHSVAGKQVAFTALTHGAVSWEWDFGDGNNSNEQNPVHVYEEGGYYVASLTAKDASGEVITKEIKLAVELTPYALLTGDHTVEGYNGKTWKLSSAHSTSGDYLADADVAITPVKGVPVPLPTGIFDLEFGMGDIYKDEYTFHNNGSYRIDVKEDGGVLGGLVFQFALDGGAGIINANGAAYGLCIATYTPEENATFTYVEEEDLVVPSVYGAGGAVTFQEVSTLDFSGDSFIGFRDFQRKIILNWITDTKMQLTMFMAASPDHAPMNTHALVLSFDAVR
;
A
#
# COMPACT_ATOMS: atom_id res chain seq x y z
N MET A 1 -14.18 30.48 83.43
CA MET A 1 -13.35 30.41 82.20
C MET A 1 -12.29 29.32 82.41
N ARG A 2 -12.24 28.31 81.52
CA ARG A 2 -11.12 27.40 81.12
C ARG A 2 -10.16 26.90 82.25
N ARG A 3 -9.81 25.63 82.50
CA ARG A 3 -9.94 24.23 81.96
C ARG A 3 -9.48 23.34 83.16
N ILE A 4 -10.21 22.35 83.68
CA ILE A 4 -10.25 20.89 83.33
C ILE A 4 -8.86 20.26 83.09
N ILE A 5 -8.43 19.11 83.65
CA ILE A 5 -8.73 18.26 84.83
C ILE A 5 -7.58 17.22 84.84
N THR A 6 -7.22 16.81 86.04
CA THR A 6 -6.27 15.78 86.45
C THR A 6 -6.69 14.35 86.05
N ASN A 7 -5.70 13.49 85.83
CA ASN A 7 -5.40 12.29 86.63
C ASN A 7 -5.20 10.98 85.84
N VAL A 8 -4.05 10.37 86.16
CA VAL A 8 -3.53 9.09 85.68
C VAL A 8 -4.13 7.98 86.55
N GLY A 9 -4.58 6.89 85.92
CA GLY A 9 -5.03 5.68 86.60
C GLY A 9 -4.72 4.45 85.76
N ILE A 10 -3.67 3.73 86.15
CA ILE A 10 -3.26 2.44 85.59
C ILE A 10 -4.18 1.36 86.17
N ALA A 11 -4.73 0.49 85.33
CA ALA A 11 -5.43 -0.72 85.75
C ALA A 11 -5.08 -1.91 84.85
N VAL A 12 -5.03 -3.06 85.52
CA VAL A 12 -4.30 -4.29 85.22
C VAL A 12 -5.03 -5.22 84.25
N PHE A 13 -4.21 -5.98 83.53
CA PHE A 13 -4.47 -7.05 82.57
C PHE A 13 -5.43 -8.15 83.09
N GLY A 14 -6.50 -8.41 82.33
CA GLY A 14 -7.39 -9.56 82.50
C GLY A 14 -7.55 -10.30 81.17
N MET A 15 -6.91 -11.46 81.07
CA MET A 15 -6.86 -12.35 79.91
C MET A 15 -8.24 -12.94 79.63
N LEU A 16 -8.90 -12.48 78.56
CA LEU A 16 -10.12 -13.08 78.02
C LEU A 16 -9.73 -13.99 76.84
N ILE A 17 -9.96 -15.29 77.00
CA ILE A 17 -9.82 -16.31 75.96
C ILE A 17 -10.92 -16.03 74.92
N GLY A 18 -10.56 -15.31 73.86
CA GLY A 18 -11.39 -15.13 72.67
C GLY A 18 -11.11 -16.24 71.66
N LEU A 19 -12.16 -16.92 71.24
CA LEU A 19 -12.14 -17.91 70.16
C LEU A 19 -11.36 -17.36 68.96
N PHE A 20 -10.31 -18.08 68.55
CA PHE A 20 -9.87 -18.02 67.16
C PHE A 20 -10.93 -18.73 66.33
N THR A 21 -11.94 -17.98 65.89
CA THR A 21 -12.67 -18.35 64.67
C THR A 21 -11.63 -18.41 63.57
N ALA A 22 -11.31 -19.62 63.12
CA ALA A 22 -10.62 -19.83 61.85
C ALA A 22 -11.39 -19.02 60.80
N CYS A 23 -10.71 -18.08 60.18
CA CYS A 23 -11.22 -17.35 59.03
C CYS A 23 -11.17 -18.34 57.86
N ASP A 24 -12.20 -19.17 57.77
CA ASP A 24 -12.49 -20.00 56.62
C ASP A 24 -13.22 -19.10 55.60
N ASP A 25 -12.46 -18.16 55.02
CA ASP A 25 -12.84 -17.52 53.77
C ASP A 25 -11.93 -18.14 52.72
N GLU A 26 -12.30 -19.33 52.26
CA GLU A 26 -11.92 -19.88 50.96
C GLU A 26 -12.41 -18.90 49.89
N GLY A 27 -11.80 -17.72 49.85
CA GLY A 27 -12.04 -16.70 48.88
C GLY A 27 -11.71 -17.32 47.55
N LYS A 28 -12.75 -17.63 46.76
CA LYS A 28 -12.65 -18.18 45.41
C LYS A 28 -11.49 -17.49 44.71
N ARG A 29 -10.39 -18.21 44.50
CA ARG A 29 -9.28 -17.72 43.70
C ARG A 29 -9.86 -17.24 42.37
N PRO A 30 -9.42 -16.09 41.82
CA PRO A 30 -9.91 -15.67 40.51
C PRO A 30 -9.66 -16.80 39.50
N GLU A 31 -10.73 -17.44 39.04
CA GLU A 31 -10.68 -18.30 37.87
C GLU A 31 -10.61 -17.38 36.66
N PHE A 32 -9.46 -17.38 36.00
CA PHE A 32 -9.33 -16.69 34.73
C PHE A 32 -9.98 -17.57 33.66
N PRO A 33 -10.80 -16.99 32.78
CA PRO A 33 -11.42 -17.76 31.71
C PRO A 33 -10.35 -18.30 30.75
N PHE A 34 -10.68 -19.42 30.09
CA PHE A 34 -9.92 -19.88 28.95
C PHE A 34 -9.75 -18.74 27.93
N SER A 35 -8.52 -18.48 27.51
CA SER A 35 -8.19 -17.38 26.61
C SER A 35 -6.98 -17.71 25.75
N SER A 36 -6.93 -17.05 24.60
CA SER A 36 -5.86 -17.17 23.61
C SER A 36 -5.66 -15.83 22.92
N ASP A 37 -4.40 -15.50 22.66
CA ASP A 37 -3.97 -14.38 21.83
C ASP A 37 -2.63 -14.73 21.16
N ILE A 38 -2.26 -13.99 20.13
CA ILE A 38 -1.03 -14.22 19.36
C ILE A 38 -0.10 -13.01 19.49
N PHE A 39 1.14 -13.29 19.87
CA PHE A 39 2.25 -12.35 19.68
C PHE A 39 3.21 -12.90 18.62
N HIS A 40 3.83 -12.02 17.83
CA HIS A 40 4.79 -12.42 16.82
C HIS A 40 5.89 -11.38 16.60
N SER A 41 6.97 -11.82 15.95
CA SER A 41 8.03 -10.94 15.43
C SER A 41 8.49 -11.45 14.07
N VAL A 42 8.88 -10.53 13.18
CA VAL A 42 9.27 -10.84 11.80
C VAL A 42 10.71 -10.40 11.55
N ALA A 43 11.49 -11.24 10.87
CA ALA A 43 12.83 -10.93 10.39
C ALA A 43 13.05 -11.58 9.01
N GLY A 44 12.99 -10.78 7.95
CA GLY A 44 12.99 -11.29 6.57
C GLY A 44 11.78 -12.22 6.36
N LYS A 45 12.03 -13.45 5.90
CA LYS A 45 11.01 -14.50 5.74
C LYS A 45 10.69 -15.29 7.01
N GLN A 46 11.41 -15.05 8.10
CA GLN A 46 11.24 -15.81 9.33
C GLN A 46 10.30 -15.09 10.28
N VAL A 47 9.31 -15.81 10.82
CA VAL A 47 8.36 -15.32 11.82
C VAL A 47 8.45 -16.19 13.06
N ALA A 48 8.67 -15.58 14.21
CA ALA A 48 8.59 -16.26 15.50
C ALA A 48 7.24 -15.96 16.15
N PHE A 49 6.49 -17.01 16.47
CA PHE A 49 5.16 -16.94 17.07
C PHE A 49 5.21 -17.24 18.57
N THR A 50 4.31 -16.63 19.32
CA THR A 50 4.13 -16.89 20.75
C THR A 50 2.64 -16.98 21.06
N ALA A 51 2.21 -18.14 21.55
CA ALA A 51 0.84 -18.36 22.00
C ALA A 51 0.65 -17.79 23.41
N LEU A 52 -0.10 -16.70 23.53
CA LEU A 52 -0.48 -16.10 24.80
C LEU A 52 -1.79 -16.72 25.29
N THR A 53 -1.71 -17.95 25.81
CA THR A 53 -2.88 -18.74 26.21
C THR A 53 -2.99 -18.94 27.72
N HIS A 54 -4.20 -18.88 28.26
CA HIS A 54 -4.52 -19.31 29.63
C HIS A 54 -5.43 -20.53 29.58
N GLY A 55 -5.05 -21.63 30.26
CA GLY A 55 -5.87 -22.86 30.35
C GLY A 55 -5.73 -23.83 29.16
N ALA A 56 -4.96 -23.48 28.13
CA ALA A 56 -4.69 -24.37 26.99
C ALA A 56 -3.77 -25.55 27.37
N VAL A 57 -4.03 -26.71 26.77
CA VAL A 57 -3.20 -27.93 26.86
C VAL A 57 -2.65 -28.37 25.50
N SER A 58 -3.15 -27.83 24.39
CA SER A 58 -2.62 -28.05 23.05
C SER A 58 -2.81 -26.82 22.15
N TRP A 59 -1.93 -26.70 21.16
CA TRP A 59 -1.89 -25.63 20.16
C TRP A 59 -1.80 -26.27 18.78
N GLU A 60 -2.51 -25.70 17.82
CA GLU A 60 -2.43 -26.03 16.40
C GLU A 60 -2.30 -24.70 15.65
N TRP A 61 -1.23 -24.57 14.88
CA TRP A 61 -0.94 -23.41 14.06
C TRP A 61 -1.17 -23.75 12.60
N ASP A 62 -1.85 -22.87 11.89
CA ASP A 62 -1.83 -22.80 10.42
C ASP A 62 -1.15 -21.48 10.05
N PHE A 63 -0.07 -21.53 9.26
CA PHE A 63 0.68 -20.33 8.90
C PHE A 63 0.09 -19.58 7.69
N GLY A 64 -0.92 -20.15 7.02
CA GLY A 64 -1.56 -19.56 5.85
C GLY A 64 -0.79 -19.80 4.54
N ASP A 65 0.27 -20.61 4.57
CA ASP A 65 1.06 -21.03 3.41
C ASP A 65 0.94 -22.54 3.11
N GLY A 66 0.00 -23.21 3.80
CA GLY A 66 -0.20 -24.66 3.73
C GLY A 66 0.63 -25.48 4.73
N ASN A 67 1.55 -24.85 5.48
CA ASN A 67 2.30 -25.49 6.55
C ASN A 67 1.64 -25.26 7.93
N ASN A 68 1.91 -26.17 8.87
CA ASN A 68 1.34 -26.15 10.21
C ASN A 68 2.35 -26.54 11.30
N SER A 69 2.00 -26.30 12.57
CA SER A 69 2.78 -26.75 13.73
C SER A 69 1.89 -27.03 14.94
N ASN A 70 2.34 -27.93 15.83
CA ASN A 70 1.71 -28.18 17.13
C ASN A 70 2.54 -27.65 18.31
N GLU A 71 3.64 -26.94 18.03
CA GLU A 71 4.44 -26.31 19.05
C GLU A 71 3.70 -25.10 19.64
N GLN A 72 3.88 -24.83 20.94
CA GLN A 72 3.28 -23.65 21.56
C GLN A 72 3.82 -22.34 20.97
N ASN A 73 5.13 -22.29 20.71
CA ASN A 73 5.84 -21.09 20.24
C ASN A 73 6.75 -21.44 19.05
N PRO A 74 6.18 -21.73 17.85
CA PRO A 74 6.96 -22.13 16.70
C PRO A 74 7.72 -20.95 16.09
N VAL A 75 8.80 -21.28 15.37
CA VAL A 75 9.45 -20.39 14.41
C VAL A 75 9.21 -20.95 13.01
N HIS A 76 8.62 -20.15 12.14
CA HIS A 76 8.31 -20.54 10.76
C HIS A 76 9.09 -19.69 9.76
N VAL A 77 9.48 -20.29 8.63
CA VAL A 77 10.14 -19.60 7.51
C VAL A 77 9.27 -19.74 6.28
N TYR A 78 8.78 -18.62 5.76
CA TYR A 78 8.01 -18.60 4.53
C TYR A 78 8.95 -18.74 3.32
N GLU A 79 8.54 -19.49 2.30
CA GLU A 79 9.35 -19.66 1.09
C GLU A 79 9.36 -18.36 0.26
N GLU A 80 8.21 -17.69 0.17
CA GLU A 80 8.01 -16.46 -0.59
C GLU A 80 7.63 -15.28 0.32
N GLY A 81 8.03 -14.08 -0.10
CA GLY A 81 7.53 -12.86 0.52
C GLY A 81 6.08 -12.62 0.13
N GLY A 82 5.27 -12.12 1.06
CA GLY A 82 3.85 -11.95 0.85
C GLY A 82 3.11 -11.50 2.10
N TYR A 83 1.81 -11.39 1.95
CA TYR A 83 0.90 -11.29 3.07
C TYR A 83 0.43 -12.70 3.42
N TYR A 84 0.19 -12.98 4.70
CA TYR A 84 -0.29 -14.28 5.16
C TYR A 84 -1.30 -14.09 6.30
N VAL A 85 -2.27 -15.00 6.42
CA VAL A 85 -3.16 -15.07 7.59
C VAL A 85 -2.78 -16.29 8.41
N ALA A 86 -2.05 -16.08 9.49
CA ALA A 86 -1.70 -17.16 10.41
C ALA A 86 -2.77 -17.30 11.49
N SER A 87 -3.15 -18.54 11.81
CA SER A 87 -4.13 -18.87 12.82
C SER A 87 -3.55 -19.77 13.93
N LEU A 88 -3.99 -19.54 15.16
CA LEU A 88 -3.74 -20.39 16.32
C LEU A 88 -5.07 -20.93 16.83
N THR A 89 -5.20 -22.25 16.85
CA THR A 89 -6.26 -22.97 17.54
C THR A 89 -5.72 -23.54 18.84
N ALA A 90 -6.13 -22.94 19.97
CA ALA A 90 -5.81 -23.43 21.30
C ALA A 90 -6.96 -24.26 21.85
N LYS A 91 -6.67 -25.37 22.54
CA LYS A 91 -7.67 -26.24 23.17
C LYS A 91 -7.36 -26.49 24.63
N ASP A 92 -8.37 -26.44 25.49
CA ASP A 92 -8.25 -26.71 26.92
C ASP A 92 -8.42 -28.22 27.26
N ALA A 93 -8.29 -28.57 28.54
CA ALA A 93 -8.44 -29.95 29.00
C ALA A 93 -9.88 -30.49 28.92
N SER A 94 -10.89 -29.60 28.89
CA SER A 94 -12.31 -29.97 28.78
C SER A 94 -12.75 -30.19 27.32
N GLY A 95 -11.94 -29.73 26.37
CA GLY A 95 -12.17 -29.79 24.94
C GLY A 95 -12.69 -28.50 24.32
N GLU A 96 -12.79 -27.41 25.10
CA GLU A 96 -13.09 -26.06 24.63
C GLU A 96 -11.97 -25.56 23.70
N VAL A 97 -12.35 -24.84 22.63
CA VAL A 97 -11.43 -24.38 21.58
C VAL A 97 -11.60 -22.87 21.37
N ILE A 98 -10.47 -22.17 21.28
CA ILE A 98 -10.41 -20.77 20.84
C ILE A 98 -9.46 -20.66 19.66
N THR A 99 -9.95 -20.09 18.56
CA THR A 99 -9.13 -19.73 17.40
C THR A 99 -8.85 -18.24 17.37
N LYS A 100 -7.60 -17.87 17.07
CA LYS A 100 -7.14 -16.49 16.85
C LYS A 100 -6.40 -16.41 15.53
N GLU A 101 -6.51 -15.27 14.86
CA GLU A 101 -5.85 -15.01 13.59
C GLU A 101 -5.06 -13.69 13.67
N ILE A 102 -3.96 -13.64 12.93
CA ILE A 102 -3.20 -12.42 12.69
C ILE A 102 -2.86 -12.30 11.20
N LYS A 103 -2.82 -11.05 10.71
CA LYS A 103 -2.32 -10.74 9.38
C LYS A 103 -0.83 -10.43 9.45
N LEU A 104 -0.05 -11.09 8.61
CA LEU A 104 1.39 -10.96 8.54
C LEU A 104 1.79 -10.31 7.22
N ALA A 105 2.84 -9.50 7.29
CA ALA A 105 3.57 -9.00 6.13
C ALA A 105 5.00 -9.54 6.23
N VAL A 106 5.36 -10.42 5.30
CA VAL A 106 6.63 -11.16 5.32
C VAL A 106 7.40 -10.77 4.07
N GLU A 107 8.55 -10.12 4.21
CA GLU A 107 9.42 -9.67 3.11
C GLU A 107 8.65 -9.18 1.86
N LEU A 108 7.79 -8.17 2.03
CA LEU A 108 6.97 -7.65 0.92
C LEU A 108 7.86 -7.06 -0.17
N THR A 109 7.78 -7.64 -1.37
CA THR A 109 8.42 -7.11 -2.56
C THR A 109 7.60 -5.96 -3.15
N PRO A 110 8.20 -5.04 -3.92
CA PRO A 110 7.46 -4.06 -4.69
C PRO A 110 6.39 -4.68 -5.58
N TYR A 111 6.67 -5.85 -6.17
CA TYR A 111 5.70 -6.61 -6.96
C TYR A 111 4.48 -7.02 -6.14
N ALA A 112 4.68 -7.61 -4.96
CA ALA A 112 3.59 -7.98 -4.05
C ALA A 112 2.81 -6.76 -3.56
N LEU A 113 3.48 -5.63 -3.33
CA LEU A 113 2.81 -4.37 -2.98
C LEU A 113 1.96 -3.85 -4.14
N LEU A 114 2.39 -4.03 -5.38
CA LEU A 114 1.71 -3.59 -6.60
C LEU A 114 0.48 -4.46 -6.91
N THR A 115 0.60 -5.78 -6.82
CA THR A 115 -0.43 -6.75 -7.21
C THR A 115 -1.31 -7.20 -6.06
N GLY A 116 -0.87 -6.98 -4.82
CA GLY A 116 -1.55 -7.38 -3.61
C GLY A 116 -1.40 -8.86 -3.23
N ASP A 117 -2.16 -9.27 -2.22
CA ASP A 117 -2.05 -10.55 -1.53
C ASP A 117 -2.45 -11.75 -2.40
N HIS A 118 -1.48 -12.48 -2.93
CA HIS A 118 -1.75 -13.66 -3.75
C HIS A 118 -2.12 -14.91 -2.94
N THR A 119 -2.05 -14.86 -1.60
CA THR A 119 -2.24 -16.03 -0.73
C THR A 119 -3.65 -16.08 -0.12
N VAL A 120 -4.33 -14.94 -0.02
CA VAL A 120 -5.70 -14.89 0.50
C VAL A 120 -6.71 -15.32 -0.55
N GLU A 121 -7.53 -16.32 -0.21
CA GLU A 121 -8.61 -16.81 -1.05
C GLU A 121 -9.56 -15.66 -1.45
N GLY A 122 -9.85 -15.55 -2.76
CA GLY A 122 -10.72 -14.51 -3.31
C GLY A 122 -10.03 -13.16 -3.59
N TYR A 123 -8.75 -13.02 -3.23
CA TYR A 123 -7.96 -11.86 -3.65
C TYR A 123 -7.64 -11.96 -5.15
N ASN A 124 -8.06 -10.96 -5.93
CA ASN A 124 -7.89 -10.96 -7.39
C ASN A 124 -7.26 -9.64 -7.86
N GLY A 125 -6.03 -9.41 -7.40
CA GLY A 125 -5.27 -8.22 -7.74
C GLY A 125 -5.54 -7.03 -6.82
N LYS A 126 -4.72 -6.00 -6.98
CA LYS A 126 -4.81 -4.75 -6.23
C LYS A 126 -5.13 -3.61 -7.15
N THR A 127 -6.12 -2.82 -6.74
CA THR A 127 -6.63 -1.71 -7.52
C THR A 127 -6.04 -0.39 -7.03
N TRP A 128 -5.66 0.45 -7.99
CA TRP A 128 -5.06 1.75 -7.78
C TRP A 128 -5.85 2.81 -8.54
N LYS A 129 -5.79 4.05 -8.06
CA LYS A 129 -6.36 5.21 -8.76
C LYS A 129 -5.43 6.40 -8.66
N LEU A 130 -5.50 7.32 -9.62
CA LEU A 130 -4.71 8.55 -9.59
C LEU A 130 -5.05 9.35 -8.32
N SER A 131 -4.02 9.77 -7.58
CA SER A 131 -4.23 10.58 -6.37
C SER A 131 -4.59 12.00 -6.77
N SER A 132 -5.65 12.56 -6.19
CA SER A 132 -5.92 14.00 -6.33
C SER A 132 -5.07 14.85 -5.39
N ALA A 133 -4.35 14.23 -4.45
CA ALA A 133 -3.57 14.90 -3.39
C ALA A 133 -2.14 15.30 -3.81
N HIS A 134 -1.98 15.71 -5.07
CA HIS A 134 -0.68 16.02 -5.71
C HIS A 134 0.26 16.90 -4.86
N SER A 135 -0.28 17.93 -4.22
CA SER A 135 0.50 18.87 -3.41
C SER A 135 1.17 18.24 -2.19
N THR A 136 0.61 17.14 -1.69
CA THR A 136 1.15 16.39 -0.54
C THR A 136 1.98 15.19 -0.96
N SER A 137 1.71 14.63 -2.14
CA SER A 137 2.46 13.49 -2.68
C SER A 137 3.76 13.90 -3.38
N GLY A 138 3.95 15.21 -3.63
CA GLY A 138 5.15 15.71 -4.29
C GLY A 138 5.12 15.54 -5.80
N ASP A 139 3.94 15.45 -6.41
CA ASP A 139 3.77 15.21 -7.85
C ASP A 139 4.14 16.45 -8.67
N TYR A 140 4.74 16.27 -9.85
CA TYR A 140 5.21 17.38 -10.68
C TYR A 140 5.33 17.03 -12.17
N LEU A 141 5.31 18.07 -13.00
CA LEU A 141 5.66 17.98 -14.42
C LEU A 141 7.16 18.26 -14.58
N ALA A 142 7.83 17.40 -15.33
CA ALA A 142 9.27 17.45 -15.55
C ALA A 142 9.61 17.47 -17.05
N ASP A 143 10.82 17.91 -17.35
CA ASP A 143 11.49 17.66 -18.60
C ASP A 143 11.85 16.17 -18.70
N ALA A 144 11.79 15.59 -19.91
CA ALA A 144 12.20 14.20 -20.16
C ALA A 144 13.73 14.02 -20.16
N ASP A 145 14.46 14.74 -19.30
CA ASP A 145 15.90 14.63 -19.15
C ASP A 145 16.29 13.54 -18.13
N VAL A 146 17.58 13.20 -18.05
CA VAL A 146 18.06 12.16 -17.12
C VAL A 146 17.85 12.54 -15.64
N ALA A 147 17.68 13.83 -15.35
CA ALA A 147 17.51 14.35 -13.99
C ALA A 147 16.03 14.45 -13.58
N ILE A 148 15.09 14.25 -14.51
CA ILE A 148 13.66 14.53 -14.34
C ILE A 148 13.48 15.95 -13.78
N THR A 149 14.11 16.92 -14.43
CA THR A 149 14.14 18.33 -13.98
C THR A 149 12.73 18.92 -14.03
N PRO A 150 12.24 19.59 -12.97
CA PRO A 150 10.91 20.19 -13.01
C PRO A 150 10.79 21.28 -14.09
N VAL A 151 9.66 21.29 -14.81
CA VAL A 151 9.43 22.26 -15.89
C VAL A 151 9.35 23.67 -15.31
N LYS A 152 10.16 24.57 -15.88
CA LYS A 152 10.22 25.96 -15.45
C LYS A 152 8.87 26.65 -15.61
N GLY A 153 8.39 27.26 -14.52
CA GLY A 153 7.15 28.03 -14.50
C GLY A 153 5.90 27.21 -14.17
N VAL A 154 6.04 25.90 -13.98
CA VAL A 154 4.98 25.03 -13.45
C VAL A 154 5.13 24.94 -11.92
N PRO A 155 4.02 24.98 -11.15
CA PRO A 155 4.09 24.76 -9.70
C PRO A 155 4.69 23.39 -9.34
N VAL A 156 5.56 23.37 -8.34
CA VAL A 156 6.17 22.16 -7.79
C VAL A 156 5.99 22.18 -6.27
N PRO A 157 5.21 21.27 -5.68
CA PRO A 157 4.40 20.24 -6.35
C PRO A 157 3.19 20.82 -7.09
N LEU A 158 2.55 20.00 -7.94
CA LEU A 158 1.29 20.35 -8.58
C LEU A 158 0.19 20.61 -7.53
N PRO A 159 -0.73 21.55 -7.78
CA PRO A 159 -1.89 21.77 -6.93
C PRO A 159 -2.77 20.52 -6.78
N THR A 160 -3.36 20.35 -5.60
CA THR A 160 -4.38 19.33 -5.36
C THR A 160 -5.53 19.48 -6.35
N GLY A 161 -5.95 18.37 -6.96
CA GLY A 161 -7.07 18.35 -7.89
C GLY A 161 -6.82 19.12 -9.18
N ILE A 162 -5.56 19.39 -9.58
CA ILE A 162 -5.24 20.18 -10.77
C ILE A 162 -5.99 19.71 -12.02
N PHE A 163 -6.17 18.39 -12.21
CA PHE A 163 -6.87 17.89 -13.38
C PHE A 163 -8.35 18.28 -13.38
N ASP A 164 -9.01 18.32 -12.23
CA ASP A 164 -10.39 18.81 -12.11
C ASP A 164 -10.43 20.35 -12.22
N LEU A 165 -9.65 21.02 -11.39
CA LEU A 165 -9.76 22.47 -11.18
C LEU A 165 -9.28 23.29 -12.38
N GLU A 166 -8.19 22.88 -13.02
CA GLU A 166 -7.59 23.64 -14.13
C GLU A 166 -8.04 23.13 -15.50
N PHE A 167 -8.38 21.84 -15.61
CA PHE A 167 -8.67 21.22 -16.90
C PHE A 167 -10.10 20.69 -17.04
N GLY A 168 -10.90 20.68 -15.97
CA GLY A 168 -12.26 20.14 -15.99
C GLY A 168 -12.30 18.63 -16.16
N MET A 169 -11.25 17.94 -15.71
CA MET A 169 -10.99 16.51 -15.91
C MET A 169 -10.97 15.77 -14.58
N GLY A 170 -11.93 16.06 -13.70
CA GLY A 170 -12.02 15.36 -12.41
C GLY A 170 -12.32 13.87 -12.55
N ASP A 171 -12.88 13.44 -13.68
CA ASP A 171 -13.29 12.05 -13.90
C ASP A 171 -12.11 11.07 -13.99
N ILE A 172 -10.94 11.50 -14.46
CA ILE A 172 -9.73 10.64 -14.51
C ILE A 172 -9.26 10.18 -13.12
N TYR A 173 -9.66 10.87 -12.05
CA TYR A 173 -9.38 10.46 -10.67
C TYR A 173 -10.27 9.29 -10.20
N LYS A 174 -11.31 8.96 -10.97
CA LYS A 174 -12.24 7.86 -10.69
C LYS A 174 -11.84 6.57 -11.40
N ASP A 175 -10.98 6.67 -12.41
CA ASP A 175 -10.47 5.52 -13.13
C ASP A 175 -9.66 4.61 -12.20
N GLU A 176 -9.84 3.31 -12.42
CA GLU A 176 -9.25 2.27 -11.59
C GLU A 176 -8.33 1.37 -12.42
N TYR A 177 -7.19 1.03 -11.83
CA TYR A 177 -6.12 0.26 -12.45
C TYR A 177 -5.82 -0.95 -11.57
N THR A 178 -6.22 -2.13 -12.02
CA THR A 178 -6.04 -3.37 -11.25
C THR A 178 -4.87 -4.17 -11.79
N PHE A 179 -3.88 -4.44 -10.93
CA PHE A 179 -2.73 -5.28 -11.23
C PHE A 179 -2.92 -6.65 -10.58
N HIS A 180 -2.80 -7.71 -11.37
CA HIS A 180 -2.94 -9.08 -10.90
C HIS A 180 -1.57 -9.76 -10.79
N ASN A 181 -1.43 -10.65 -9.81
CA ASN A 181 -0.16 -11.36 -9.54
C ASN A 181 0.29 -12.31 -10.67
N ASN A 182 -0.61 -12.63 -11.60
CA ASN A 182 -0.30 -13.42 -12.80
C ASN A 182 0.23 -12.57 -13.97
N GLY A 183 0.42 -11.25 -13.78
CA GLY A 183 0.85 -10.31 -14.81
C GLY A 183 -0.29 -9.77 -15.69
N SER A 184 -1.55 -10.16 -15.47
CA SER A 184 -2.67 -9.49 -16.13
C SER A 184 -2.96 -8.14 -15.51
N TYR A 185 -3.51 -7.24 -16.30
CA TYR A 185 -3.80 -5.87 -15.95
C TYR A 185 -5.19 -5.48 -16.45
N ARG A 186 -5.92 -4.67 -15.69
CA ARG A 186 -7.23 -4.15 -16.09
C ARG A 186 -7.28 -2.64 -15.88
N ILE A 187 -7.73 -1.94 -16.91
CA ILE A 187 -8.16 -0.54 -16.81
C ILE A 187 -9.68 -0.52 -16.77
N ASP A 188 -10.22 0.10 -15.75
CA ASP A 188 -11.62 0.47 -15.64
C ASP A 188 -11.71 1.99 -15.83
N VAL A 189 -11.73 2.40 -17.11
CA VAL A 189 -12.11 3.77 -17.48
C VAL A 189 -13.58 3.89 -17.12
N LYS A 190 -13.92 4.75 -16.17
CA LYS A 190 -15.31 4.86 -15.72
C LYS A 190 -16.17 5.49 -16.84
N GLU A 191 -17.34 6.03 -16.50
CA GLU A 191 -18.36 6.41 -17.50
C GLU A 191 -17.96 7.49 -18.53
N ASP A 192 -16.75 8.07 -18.43
CA ASP A 192 -16.23 9.08 -19.36
C ASP A 192 -15.42 8.50 -20.55
N GLY A 193 -14.92 7.26 -20.43
CA GLY A 193 -14.14 6.58 -21.46
C GLY A 193 -12.84 7.29 -21.86
N GLY A 194 -12.32 8.17 -21.00
CA GLY A 194 -11.17 9.04 -21.28
C GLY A 194 -9.93 8.63 -20.49
N VAL A 195 -8.75 8.75 -21.11
CA VAL A 195 -7.45 8.65 -20.42
C VAL A 195 -6.59 9.86 -20.78
N LEU A 196 -5.58 10.16 -19.96
CA LEU A 196 -4.57 11.16 -20.30
C LEU A 196 -3.72 10.68 -21.47
N GLY A 197 -3.09 11.61 -22.18
CA GLY A 197 -2.08 11.29 -23.17
C GLY A 197 -1.25 12.50 -23.57
N GLY A 198 -0.17 12.25 -24.30
CA GLY A 198 0.62 13.31 -24.91
C GLY A 198 -0.10 13.95 -26.09
N LEU A 199 -0.01 15.27 -26.17
CA LEU A 199 -0.66 16.08 -27.19
C LEU A 199 -0.32 15.62 -28.61
N VAL A 200 0.94 15.26 -28.86
CA VAL A 200 1.40 14.83 -30.18
C VAL A 200 0.74 13.52 -30.59
N PHE A 201 0.64 12.57 -29.66
CA PHE A 201 0.04 11.27 -29.91
C PHE A 201 -1.41 11.42 -30.35
N GLN A 202 -2.21 12.21 -29.64
CA GLN A 202 -3.60 12.46 -30.03
C GLN A 202 -3.72 13.25 -31.33
N PHE A 203 -2.85 14.24 -31.58
CA PHE A 203 -2.84 14.94 -32.88
C PHE A 203 -2.54 13.98 -34.05
N ALA A 204 -1.62 13.04 -33.85
CA ALA A 204 -1.25 12.06 -34.87
C ALA A 204 -2.38 11.07 -35.21
N LEU A 205 -3.32 10.84 -34.27
CA LEU A 205 -4.40 9.87 -34.44
C LEU A 205 -5.76 10.50 -34.74
N ASP A 206 -6.12 11.57 -34.02
CA ASP A 206 -7.51 12.04 -33.92
C ASP A 206 -7.67 13.56 -34.22
N GLY A 207 -6.63 14.22 -34.74
CA GLY A 207 -6.71 15.63 -35.17
C GLY A 207 -6.63 16.68 -34.04
N GLY A 208 -6.50 16.23 -32.78
CA GLY A 208 -6.01 16.99 -31.63
C GLY A 208 -7.01 17.94 -30.95
N ALA A 209 -7.16 17.79 -29.64
CA ALA A 209 -7.77 18.77 -28.73
C ALA A 209 -6.90 18.89 -27.48
N GLY A 210 -6.02 19.89 -27.46
CA GLY A 210 -5.06 20.07 -26.37
C GLY A 210 -5.67 20.65 -25.10
N ILE A 211 -5.11 20.24 -23.96
CA ILE A 211 -5.43 20.78 -22.65
C ILE A 211 -4.63 22.07 -22.42
N ILE A 212 -5.35 23.16 -22.12
CA ILE A 212 -4.80 24.48 -21.78
C ILE A 212 -5.20 24.86 -20.35
N ASN A 213 -4.34 25.56 -19.60
CA ASN A 213 -4.77 26.19 -18.32
C ASN A 213 -5.73 27.37 -18.57
N ALA A 214 -6.26 27.90 -17.47
CA ALA A 214 -7.04 29.15 -17.43
C ALA A 214 -6.38 30.35 -18.13
N ASN A 215 -5.05 30.37 -18.28
CA ASN A 215 -4.30 31.43 -18.97
C ASN A 215 -4.05 31.15 -20.47
N GLY A 216 -4.58 30.04 -21.00
CA GLY A 216 -4.45 29.64 -22.40
C GLY A 216 -3.14 28.94 -22.76
N ALA A 217 -2.27 28.62 -21.80
CA ALA A 217 -1.03 27.89 -22.06
C ALA A 217 -1.29 26.37 -22.06
N ALA A 218 -0.76 25.67 -23.07
CA ALA A 218 -0.87 24.22 -23.21
C ALA A 218 0.16 23.50 -22.35
N TYR A 219 -0.24 22.39 -21.72
CA TYR A 219 0.67 21.50 -20.97
C TYR A 219 1.23 20.35 -21.81
N GLY A 220 0.93 20.34 -23.11
CA GLY A 220 1.28 19.21 -23.98
C GLY A 220 0.52 17.93 -23.63
N LEU A 221 -0.63 18.06 -22.95
CA LEU A 221 -1.52 16.97 -22.58
C LEU A 221 -2.81 17.01 -23.38
N CYS A 222 -3.47 15.87 -23.47
CA CYS A 222 -4.81 15.70 -24.04
C CYS A 222 -5.61 14.60 -23.35
N ILE A 223 -6.91 14.53 -23.67
CA ILE A 223 -7.76 13.37 -23.37
C ILE A 223 -7.87 12.50 -24.61
N ALA A 224 -7.48 11.25 -24.51
CA ALA A 224 -7.76 10.25 -25.55
C ALA A 224 -8.95 9.40 -25.12
N THR A 225 -9.92 9.22 -26.01
CA THR A 225 -10.92 8.16 -25.81
C THR A 225 -10.21 6.81 -25.86
N TYR A 226 -10.53 5.95 -24.91
CA TYR A 226 -9.87 4.66 -24.79
C TYR A 226 -10.88 3.54 -24.54
N THR A 227 -10.63 2.40 -25.20
CA THR A 227 -11.35 1.15 -24.96
C THR A 227 -10.35 0.17 -24.37
N PRO A 228 -10.52 -0.26 -23.11
CA PRO A 228 -9.62 -1.21 -22.45
C PRO A 228 -9.38 -2.48 -23.26
N GLU A 229 -8.11 -2.84 -23.42
CA GLU A 229 -7.71 -4.13 -23.99
C GLU A 229 -8.18 -5.29 -23.09
N GLU A 230 -8.86 -6.29 -23.67
CA GLU A 230 -9.48 -7.41 -22.93
C GLU A 230 -8.46 -8.28 -22.17
N ASN A 231 -7.24 -8.42 -22.71
CA ASN A 231 -6.18 -9.26 -22.17
C ASN A 231 -4.90 -8.46 -21.90
N ALA A 232 -5.04 -7.25 -21.37
CA ALA A 232 -3.88 -6.41 -21.10
C ALA A 232 -2.95 -7.07 -20.07
N THR A 233 -1.65 -6.91 -20.28
CA THR A 233 -0.60 -7.48 -19.43
C THR A 233 0.40 -6.41 -19.03
N PHE A 234 1.12 -6.65 -17.93
CA PHE A 234 2.27 -5.85 -17.54
C PHE A 234 3.42 -6.73 -17.08
N THR A 235 4.64 -6.22 -17.18
CA THR A 235 5.84 -6.84 -16.60
C THR A 235 6.52 -5.85 -15.66
N TYR A 236 6.99 -6.35 -14.52
CA TYR A 236 7.80 -5.60 -13.57
C TYR A 236 9.25 -6.10 -13.60
N VAL A 237 10.21 -5.17 -13.66
CA VAL A 237 11.65 -5.48 -13.61
C VAL A 237 12.34 -4.54 -12.63
N GLU A 238 13.17 -5.10 -11.75
CA GLU A 238 14.04 -4.36 -10.84
C GLU A 238 15.43 -4.15 -11.45
N GLU A 239 16.10 -3.08 -11.04
CA GLU A 239 17.50 -2.79 -11.39
C GLU A 239 17.77 -2.81 -12.91
N GLU A 240 16.84 -2.29 -13.71
CA GLU A 240 16.96 -2.24 -15.16
C GLU A 240 17.53 -0.91 -15.65
N ASP A 241 18.39 -0.98 -16.67
CA ASP A 241 18.77 0.18 -17.47
C ASP A 241 17.68 0.52 -18.50
N LEU A 242 16.84 1.51 -18.19
CA LEU A 242 15.77 1.97 -19.07
C LEU A 242 16.28 3.03 -20.06
N VAL A 243 16.14 2.75 -21.36
CA VAL A 243 16.40 3.72 -22.44
C VAL A 243 15.09 4.35 -22.90
N VAL A 244 15.00 5.68 -22.84
CA VAL A 244 13.81 6.45 -23.22
C VAL A 244 14.16 7.39 -24.39
N PRO A 245 13.46 7.33 -25.53
CA PRO A 245 13.60 8.33 -26.59
C PRO A 245 13.27 9.72 -26.07
N SER A 246 14.20 10.66 -26.16
CA SER A 246 14.05 12.00 -25.55
C SER A 246 14.86 13.05 -26.26
N VAL A 247 14.32 14.27 -26.32
CA VAL A 247 14.99 15.45 -26.91
C VAL A 247 16.20 15.93 -26.12
N TYR A 248 16.33 15.52 -24.85
CA TYR A 248 17.43 15.92 -23.96
C TYR A 248 18.65 15.00 -24.05
N GLY A 249 18.47 13.82 -24.64
CA GLY A 249 19.49 12.78 -24.69
C GLY A 249 20.46 12.93 -25.85
N ALA A 250 21.74 12.65 -25.61
CA ALA A 250 22.72 12.55 -26.69
C ALA A 250 22.34 11.40 -27.63
N GLY A 251 22.21 11.68 -28.93
CA GLY A 251 21.73 10.68 -29.90
C GLY A 251 20.22 10.42 -29.85
N GLY A 252 19.46 11.25 -29.12
CA GLY A 252 17.99 11.23 -29.09
C GLY A 252 17.38 10.26 -28.06
N ALA A 253 18.15 9.85 -27.06
CA ALA A 253 17.64 9.04 -25.96
C ALA A 253 18.38 9.33 -24.65
N VAL A 254 17.67 9.22 -23.54
CA VAL A 254 18.22 9.26 -22.19
C VAL A 254 18.21 7.84 -21.61
N THR A 255 19.17 7.53 -20.74
CA THR A 255 19.25 6.24 -20.05
C THR A 255 19.15 6.46 -18.55
N PHE A 256 18.20 5.78 -17.92
CA PHE A 256 18.05 5.70 -16.47
C PHE A 256 18.65 4.37 -16.02
N GLN A 257 19.62 4.41 -15.11
CA GLN A 257 20.34 3.22 -14.67
C GLN A 257 19.68 2.62 -13.43
N GLU A 258 19.65 1.29 -13.35
CA GLU A 258 19.21 0.54 -12.17
C GLU A 258 17.81 0.94 -11.65
N VAL A 259 16.87 1.26 -12.53
CA VAL A 259 15.50 1.66 -12.16
C VAL A 259 14.55 0.48 -12.11
N SER A 260 13.51 0.61 -11.28
CA SER A 260 12.34 -0.29 -11.32
C SER A 260 11.40 0.12 -12.43
N THR A 261 11.02 -0.79 -13.33
CA THR A 261 10.19 -0.48 -14.50
C THR A 261 8.90 -1.28 -14.55
N LEU A 262 7.88 -0.68 -15.16
CA LEU A 262 6.66 -1.34 -15.59
C LEU A 262 6.53 -1.19 -17.11
N ASP A 263 6.43 -2.30 -17.84
CA ASP A 263 6.12 -2.31 -19.27
C ASP A 263 4.73 -2.92 -19.48
N PHE A 264 3.89 -2.25 -20.27
CA PHE A 264 2.49 -2.59 -20.46
C PHE A 264 2.24 -3.08 -21.89
N SER A 265 1.28 -3.98 -22.09
CA SER A 265 0.78 -4.28 -23.44
C SER A 265 -0.08 -3.15 -24.00
N GLY A 266 -0.53 -3.31 -25.25
CA GLY A 266 -1.45 -2.36 -25.86
C GLY A 266 -0.85 -0.99 -26.10
N ASP A 267 -1.74 0.00 -26.17
CA ASP A 267 -1.44 1.38 -26.52
C ASP A 267 -1.72 2.38 -25.39
N SER A 268 -2.40 1.94 -24.32
CA SER A 268 -2.64 2.70 -23.09
C SER A 268 -2.18 1.90 -21.88
N PHE A 269 -1.67 2.60 -20.89
CA PHE A 269 -1.26 2.08 -19.60
C PHE A 269 -1.93 2.95 -18.52
N ILE A 270 -1.47 2.92 -17.28
CA ILE A 270 -2.07 3.51 -16.06
C ILE A 270 -2.71 4.92 -16.18
N GLY A 271 -3.84 4.99 -16.88
CA GLY A 271 -4.53 6.23 -17.22
C GLY A 271 -3.83 7.10 -18.24
N PHE A 272 -2.84 6.57 -18.98
CA PHE A 272 -2.00 7.35 -19.88
C PHE A 272 -1.73 6.63 -21.20
N ARG A 273 -1.85 7.37 -22.32
CA ARG A 273 -1.67 6.88 -23.69
C ARG A 273 -0.66 7.73 -24.44
N ASP A 274 0.47 7.14 -24.83
CA ASP A 274 1.53 7.80 -25.61
C ASP A 274 2.43 6.74 -26.28
N PHE A 275 3.43 7.17 -27.04
CA PHE A 275 4.39 6.30 -27.71
C PHE A 275 5.28 5.51 -26.73
N GLN A 276 5.53 6.05 -25.52
CA GLN A 276 6.33 5.39 -24.49
C GLN A 276 5.45 4.78 -23.40
N ARG A 277 5.24 3.46 -23.49
CA ARG A 277 4.42 2.69 -22.53
C ARG A 277 5.21 2.14 -21.34
N LYS A 278 6.54 2.06 -21.45
CA LYS A 278 7.41 1.56 -20.38
C LYS A 278 7.79 2.72 -19.47
N ILE A 279 7.45 2.59 -18.19
CA ILE A 279 7.50 3.65 -17.19
C ILE A 279 8.36 3.25 -16.00
N ILE A 280 8.70 4.21 -15.16
CA ILE A 280 9.47 3.99 -13.94
C ILE A 280 8.54 3.93 -12.74
N LEU A 281 8.71 2.91 -11.89
CA LEU A 281 8.16 2.86 -10.54
C LEU A 281 9.17 3.52 -9.59
N ASN A 282 8.86 4.72 -9.12
CA ASN A 282 9.78 5.48 -8.26
C ASN A 282 9.83 4.89 -6.84
N TRP A 283 8.67 4.58 -6.28
CA TRP A 283 8.51 3.95 -4.97
C TRP A 283 7.08 3.41 -4.80
N ILE A 284 6.90 2.47 -3.87
CA ILE A 284 5.60 1.88 -3.54
C ILE A 284 5.50 1.51 -2.06
N THR A 285 4.31 1.63 -1.50
CA THR A 285 3.90 1.16 -0.18
C THR A 285 2.62 0.32 -0.28
N ASP A 286 2.08 -0.11 0.86
CA ASP A 286 0.79 -0.80 0.92
C ASP A 286 -0.39 0.07 0.43
N THR A 287 -0.25 1.39 0.44
CA THR A 287 -1.35 2.33 0.23
C THR A 287 -1.10 3.36 -0.86
N LYS A 288 0.16 3.56 -1.28
CA LYS A 288 0.54 4.56 -2.29
C LYS A 288 1.65 4.06 -3.19
N MET A 289 1.71 4.57 -4.42
CA MET A 289 2.87 4.44 -5.30
C MET A 289 3.07 5.72 -6.10
N GLN A 290 4.28 5.92 -6.63
CA GLN A 290 4.57 7.02 -7.55
C GLN A 290 5.26 6.50 -8.80
N LEU A 291 4.81 7.02 -9.94
CA LEU A 291 5.25 6.60 -11.26
C LEU A 291 5.79 7.80 -12.04
N THR A 292 6.79 7.54 -12.89
CA THR A 292 7.27 8.49 -13.89
C THR A 292 6.90 8.01 -15.29
N MET A 293 6.05 8.78 -15.97
CA MET A 293 5.52 8.47 -17.30
C MET A 293 6.03 9.50 -18.30
N PHE A 294 6.53 9.07 -19.46
CA PHE A 294 7.13 9.97 -20.45
C PHE A 294 6.13 10.30 -21.56
N MET A 295 6.17 11.54 -22.04
CA MET A 295 5.22 12.02 -23.04
C MET A 295 5.87 12.77 -24.21
N ALA A 296 5.28 12.59 -25.38
CA ALA A 296 5.49 13.43 -26.55
C ALA A 296 4.54 14.64 -26.50
N ALA A 297 4.99 15.73 -25.87
CA ALA A 297 4.18 16.93 -25.65
C ALA A 297 4.37 18.04 -26.71
N SER A 298 5.33 17.90 -27.63
CA SER A 298 5.68 18.93 -28.62
C SER A 298 5.70 18.39 -30.05
N PRO A 299 4.92 18.96 -30.99
CA PRO A 299 4.89 18.49 -32.38
C PRO A 299 6.21 18.71 -33.13
N ASP A 300 7.01 19.68 -32.69
CA ASP A 300 8.31 19.99 -33.31
C ASP A 300 9.34 18.87 -33.15
N HIS A 301 9.10 17.95 -32.21
CA HIS A 301 10.03 16.90 -31.83
C HIS A 301 9.41 15.50 -31.90
N ALA A 302 8.24 15.37 -32.54
CA ALA A 302 7.54 14.09 -32.65
C ALA A 302 8.42 13.01 -33.31
N PRO A 303 8.42 11.74 -32.83
CA PRO A 303 7.65 11.19 -31.69
C PRO A 303 8.44 11.18 -30.36
N MET A 304 9.46 12.03 -30.20
CA MET A 304 10.34 12.01 -29.02
C MET A 304 9.65 12.56 -27.78
N ASN A 305 10.01 12.01 -26.61
CA ASN A 305 9.52 12.54 -25.35
C ASN A 305 10.17 13.89 -25.05
N THR A 306 9.34 14.87 -24.69
CA THR A 306 9.79 16.19 -24.25
C THR A 306 9.51 16.44 -22.78
N HIS A 307 8.53 15.74 -22.20
CA HIS A 307 8.15 15.89 -20.81
C HIS A 307 8.01 14.54 -20.14
N ALA A 308 8.02 14.55 -18.82
CA ALA A 308 7.67 13.43 -17.96
C ALA A 308 6.67 13.88 -16.89
N LEU A 309 5.74 13.00 -16.53
CA LEU A 309 4.80 13.17 -15.42
C LEU A 309 5.24 12.30 -14.26
N VAL A 310 5.49 12.94 -13.12
CA VAL A 310 5.72 12.25 -11.85
C VAL A 310 4.42 12.35 -11.05
N LEU A 311 3.62 11.28 -11.06
CA LEU A 311 2.29 11.24 -10.44
C LEU A 311 2.15 10.09 -9.45
N SER A 312 1.39 10.35 -8.38
CA SER A 312 1.13 9.38 -7.34
C SER A 312 -0.25 8.75 -7.47
N PHE A 313 -0.36 7.49 -7.05
CA PHE A 313 -1.58 6.70 -7.09
C PHE A 313 -1.87 6.16 -5.69
N ASP A 314 -3.15 6.11 -5.33
CA ASP A 314 -3.64 5.59 -4.05
C ASP A 314 -4.26 4.20 -4.27
N ALA A 315 -4.01 3.27 -3.35
CA ALA A 315 -4.68 1.98 -3.34
C ALA A 315 -6.18 2.16 -3.02
N VAL A 316 -7.04 1.49 -3.79
CA VAL A 316 -8.48 1.40 -3.52
C VAL A 316 -8.69 0.39 -2.40
N ARG A 317 -9.47 0.78 -1.39
CA ARG A 317 -9.78 -0.04 -0.20
C ARG A 317 -11.11 -0.76 -0.35
#